data_AF-A0A7K0G666-F1
#
_entry.id   AF-A0A7K0G666-F1
#
_cell.length_a   1.000
_cell.length_b   1.000
_cell.length_c   1.000
_cell.angle_alpha   90.00
_cell.angle_beta   90.00
_cell.angle_gamma   90.00
#
_symmetry.space_group_name_H-M   'P 1'
#
loop_
_entity.id
_entity.type
_entity.pdbx_description
1 polymer ?
#
loop_
_entity_poly.entity_id
_entity_poly.type
_entity_poly.pdbx_seq_one_letter_code
_entity_poly.pdbx_strand_id
1 'polypeptide(L)'
;MNEQQVKFFEAINVNLPDYQNLAQSIAEVLSVSTNEAYKKIRGTSNLSMPQLIKLSDAFRTPFSYQPNQSPSVTFNYLYVNRETPNMLAYLKDLWNCNSILEVFLLSDYFF
;
A
#
# COMPACT_ATOMS: atom_id res chain seq x y z
N MET A 1 -16.46 -15.48 -0.26
CA MET A 1 -16.15 -14.08 0.06
C MET A 1 -14.70 -13.84 -0.30
N ASN A 2 -14.38 -12.78 -1.06
CA ASN A 2 -13.00 -12.52 -1.48
C ASN A 2 -12.24 -11.75 -0.39
N GLU A 3 -11.47 -12.45 0.44
CA GLU A 3 -10.78 -11.86 1.61
C GLU A 3 -9.74 -10.79 1.23
N GLN A 4 -9.02 -10.97 0.13
CA GLN A 4 -8.03 -9.99 -0.34
C GLN A 4 -8.69 -8.67 -0.75
N GLN A 5 -9.85 -8.78 -1.39
CA GLN A 5 -10.66 -7.62 -1.75
C GLN A 5 -11.18 -6.88 -0.50
N VAL A 6 -11.64 -7.61 0.51
CA VAL A 6 -12.11 -7.01 1.77
C VAL A 6 -10.96 -6.25 2.46
N LYS A 7 -9.78 -6.87 2.57
CA LYS A 7 -8.58 -6.21 3.14
C LYS A 7 -8.17 -4.94 2.40
N PHE A 8 -8.32 -4.93 1.08
CA PHE A 8 -8.07 -3.73 0.28
C PHE A 8 -9.03 -2.59 0.64
N PHE A 9 -10.32 -2.88 0.80
CA PHE A 9 -11.28 -1.86 1.23
C PHE A 9 -11.10 -1.43 2.69
N GLU A 10 -10.65 -2.32 3.57
CA GLU A 10 -10.24 -1.96 4.94
C GLU A 10 -9.07 -0.97 4.92
N ALA A 11 -8.05 -1.21 4.08
CA ALA A 11 -6.92 -0.30 3.91
C ALA A 11 -7.35 1.07 3.38
N ILE A 12 -8.29 1.12 2.43
CA ILE A 12 -8.89 2.38 1.95
C ILE A 12 -9.64 3.08 3.10
N ASN A 13 -10.39 2.34 3.90
CA ASN A 13 -11.19 2.90 5.00
C ASN A 13 -10.34 3.55 6.09
N VAL A 14 -9.16 2.99 6.39
CA VAL A 14 -8.22 3.56 7.38
C VAL A 14 -7.64 4.91 6.93
N ASN A 15 -7.50 5.11 5.62
CA ASN A 15 -6.94 6.35 5.05
C ASN A 15 -8.00 7.40 4.69
N LEU A 16 -9.28 7.06 4.87
CA LEU A 16 -10.40 7.95 4.57
C LEU A 16 -10.66 8.91 5.75
N PRO A 17 -10.98 10.18 5.49
CA PRO A 17 -11.44 11.09 6.54
C PRO A 17 -12.75 10.62 7.16
N ASP A 18 -12.92 10.78 8.49
CA ASP A 18 -14.07 10.28 9.25
C ASP A 18 -15.45 10.75 8.74
N TYR A 19 -15.49 11.88 8.02
CA TYR A 19 -16.72 12.45 7.46
C TYR A 19 -17.12 11.83 6.11
N GLN A 20 -16.26 11.04 5.46
CA GLN A 20 -16.55 10.43 4.18
C GLN A 20 -17.09 9.01 4.34
N ASN A 21 -18.21 8.73 3.67
CA ASN A 21 -18.76 7.38 3.61
C ASN A 21 -18.04 6.56 2.54
N LEU A 22 -17.36 5.49 2.95
CA LEU A 22 -16.64 4.58 2.05
C LEU A 22 -17.50 4.14 0.85
N ALA A 23 -18.70 3.62 1.08
CA ALA A 23 -19.54 3.08 0.00
C ALA A 23 -19.92 4.15 -1.02
N GLN A 24 -20.19 5.38 -0.57
CA GLN A 24 -20.48 6.51 -1.44
C GLN A 24 -19.24 6.91 -2.25
N SER A 25 -18.08 7.02 -1.62
CA SER A 25 -16.82 7.36 -2.29
C SER A 25 -16.41 6.31 -3.33
N ILE A 26 -16.56 5.01 -3.01
CA ILE A 26 -16.32 3.93 -3.96
C ILE A 26 -17.31 3.98 -5.13
N ALA A 27 -18.59 4.25 -4.86
CA ALA A 27 -19.63 4.37 -5.89
C ALA A 27 -19.32 5.50 -6.88
N GLU A 28 -18.87 6.66 -6.37
CA GLU A 28 -18.46 7.80 -7.18
C GLU A 28 -17.26 7.46 -8.07
N VAL A 29 -16.17 6.94 -7.49
CA VAL A 29 -14.93 6.61 -8.24
C VAL A 29 -15.16 5.54 -9.31
N LEU A 30 -15.99 4.53 -9.01
CA LEU A 30 -16.29 3.46 -9.95
C LEU A 30 -17.45 3.78 -10.91
N SER A 31 -18.17 4.89 -10.69
CA SER A 31 -19.39 5.26 -11.41
C SER A 31 -20.42 4.13 -11.39
N VAL A 32 -20.66 3.57 -10.20
CA VAL A 32 -21.65 2.50 -9.95
C VAL A 32 -22.67 2.95 -8.92
N SER A 33 -23.75 2.18 -8.75
CA SER A 33 -24.69 2.44 -7.66
C SER A 33 -24.07 2.15 -6.29
N THR A 34 -24.52 2.85 -5.26
CA THR A 34 -24.07 2.62 -3.87
C THR A 34 -24.30 1.17 -3.42
N ASN A 35 -25.36 0.51 -3.90
CA ASN A 35 -25.61 -0.90 -3.62
C ASN A 35 -24.55 -1.83 -4.23
N GLU A 36 -24.12 -1.58 -5.47
CA GLU A 36 -23.03 -2.34 -6.08
C GLU A 36 -21.70 -2.08 -5.38
N ALA A 37 -21.46 -0.84 -4.91
CA ALA A 37 -20.30 -0.54 -4.07
C ALA A 37 -20.33 -1.37 -2.77
N TYR A 38 -21.46 -1.48 -2.08
CA TYR A 38 -21.58 -2.35 -0.89
C TYR A 38 -21.28 -3.81 -1.17
N LYS A 39 -21.75 -4.35 -2.30
CA LYS A 39 -21.45 -5.74 -2.70
C LYS A 39 -19.96 -5.95 -2.96
N LYS A 40 -19.30 -4.98 -3.60
CA LYS A 40 -17.85 -5.00 -3.81
C LYS A 40 -17.10 -4.89 -2.49
N ILE A 41 -17.47 -3.98 -1.60
CA ILE A 41 -16.84 -3.83 -0.29
C ILE A 41 -16.93 -5.14 0.52
N ARG A 42 -18.09 -5.81 0.50
CA ARG A 42 -18.30 -7.11 1.18
C ARG A 42 -17.67 -8.31 0.47
N GLY A 43 -17.06 -8.13 -0.71
CA GLY A 43 -16.49 -9.22 -1.50
C GLY A 43 -17.52 -10.23 -2.02
N THR A 44 -18.79 -9.81 -2.20
CA THR A 44 -19.85 -10.60 -2.85
C THR A 44 -19.95 -10.30 -4.35
N SER A 45 -19.41 -9.15 -4.79
CA SER A 45 -19.19 -8.80 -6.20
C SER A 45 -17.70 -8.57 -6.42
N ASN A 46 -17.14 -9.13 -7.50
CA ASN A 46 -15.71 -9.06 -7.77
C ASN A 46 -15.29 -7.68 -8.29
N LEU A 47 -14.10 -7.23 -7.89
CA LEU A 47 -13.40 -6.12 -8.53
C LEU A 47 -12.66 -6.59 -9.79
N SER A 48 -12.82 -5.86 -10.90
CA SER A 48 -11.96 -6.07 -12.07
C SER A 48 -10.64 -5.29 -11.92
N MET A 49 -9.58 -5.70 -12.62
CA MET A 49 -8.30 -4.97 -12.55
C MET A 49 -8.41 -3.48 -12.92
N PRO A 50 -9.17 -3.06 -13.95
CA PRO A 50 -9.36 -1.63 -14.21
C PRO A 50 -10.01 -0.87 -13.04
N GLN A 51 -10.96 -1.49 -12.34
CA GLN A 51 -11.59 -0.88 -11.16
C GLN A 51 -10.59 -0.79 -9.99
N LEU A 52 -9.78 -1.82 -9.81
CA LEU A 52 -8.77 -1.88 -8.77
C LEU A 52 -7.67 -0.82 -8.99
N ILE A 53 -7.23 -0.62 -10.23
CA ILE A 53 -6.30 0.48 -10.58
C ILE A 53 -6.94 1.84 -10.27
N LYS A 54 -8.17 2.09 -10.74
CA LYS A 54 -8.89 3.35 -10.48
C LYS A 54 -9.01 3.66 -8.98
N LEU A 55 -9.35 2.66 -8.19
CA LEU A 55 -9.45 2.81 -6.73
C LEU A 55 -8.08 3.06 -6.10
N SER A 56 -7.05 2.35 -6.55
CA SER A 56 -5.69 2.53 -6.03
C SER A 56 -5.18 3.95 -6.27
N ASP A 57 -5.42 4.50 -7.46
CA ASP A 57 -5.02 5.85 -7.82
C ASP A 57 -5.84 6.91 -7.07
N ALA A 58 -7.16 6.72 -6.94
CA ALA A 58 -8.05 7.66 -6.28
C ALA A 58 -7.79 7.78 -4.78
N PHE A 59 -7.56 6.65 -4.10
CA PHE A 59 -7.35 6.58 -2.65
C PHE A 59 -5.88 6.48 -2.24
N ARG A 60 -4.94 6.56 -3.20
CA ARG A 60 -3.49 6.40 -2.99
C ARG A 60 -3.13 5.16 -2.17
N THR A 61 -3.92 4.11 -2.29
CA THR A 61 -3.79 2.88 -1.52
C THR A 61 -3.48 1.75 -2.51
N PRO A 62 -2.26 1.21 -2.54
CA PRO A 62 -1.92 0.15 -3.48
C PRO A 62 -2.62 -1.16 -3.12
N PHE A 63 -3.10 -1.88 -4.13
CA PHE A 63 -3.51 -3.27 -3.94
C PHE A 63 -2.28 -4.16 -3.82
N SER A 64 -2.09 -4.79 -2.66
CA SER A 64 -1.01 -5.75 -2.43
C SER A 64 -1.55 -7.17 -2.41
N TYR A 65 -0.96 -8.03 -3.24
CA TYR A 65 -1.20 -9.48 -3.18
C TYR A 65 0.12 -10.16 -2.82
N GLN A 66 0.10 -10.91 -1.72
CA GLN A 66 1.24 -11.72 -1.31
C GLN A 66 0.84 -13.19 -1.26
N PRO A 67 1.42 -14.06 -2.11
CA PRO A 67 1.21 -15.49 -2.00
C PRO A 67 1.84 -16.00 -0.69
N ASN A 68 1.13 -16.88 0.02
CA ASN A 68 1.38 -17.27 1.41
C ASN A 68 2.74 -17.97 1.71
N GLN A 69 3.69 -18.09 0.78
CA GLN A 69 4.88 -18.92 0.97
C GLN A 69 6.19 -18.42 0.35
N SER A 70 6.24 -17.19 -0.17
CA SER A 70 7.49 -16.65 -0.73
C SER A 70 7.95 -15.41 0.03
N PRO A 71 9.21 -15.35 0.51
CA PRO A 71 9.78 -14.10 0.96
C PRO A 71 9.74 -13.12 -0.21
N SER A 72 8.90 -12.09 -0.10
CA SER A 72 8.82 -11.01 -1.07
C SER A 72 9.55 -9.81 -0.49
N VAL A 73 10.50 -9.28 -1.25
CA VAL A 73 11.21 -8.04 -0.91
C VAL A 73 10.75 -6.99 -1.91
N THR A 74 10.12 -5.92 -1.43
CA THR A 74 9.72 -4.78 -2.25
C THR A 74 10.81 -3.71 -2.19
N PHE A 75 11.43 -3.41 -3.33
CA PHE A 75 12.41 -2.34 -3.44
C PHE A 75 11.71 -1.04 -3.80
N ASN A 76 11.62 -0.11 -2.85
CA ASN A 76 11.21 1.26 -3.12
C ASN A 76 12.47 2.07 -3.44
N TYR A 77 12.60 2.56 -4.67
CA TYR A 77 13.68 3.47 -5.03
C TYR A 77 13.19 4.91 -4.92
N LEU A 78 14.05 5.79 -4.41
CA LEU A 78 13.81 7.23 -4.49
C LEU A 78 14.01 7.65 -5.95
N TYR A 79 13.05 8.37 -6.51
CA TYR A 79 13.21 9.00 -7.81
C TYR A 79 14.30 10.08 -7.67
N VAL A 80 15.54 9.72 -8.00
CA VAL A 80 16.65 10.67 -8.01
C VAL A 80 16.46 11.57 -9.22
N ASN A 81 16.04 12.80 -8.96
CA ASN A 81 16.00 13.86 -9.98
C ASN A 81 17.39 13.91 -10.66
N ARG A 82 17.42 13.82 -11.98
CA ARG A 82 18.63 13.63 -12.80
C ARG A 82 19.52 14.88 -12.89
N GLU A 83 19.44 15.79 -11.94
CA GLU A 83 20.30 16.98 -11.90
C GLU A 83 21.58 16.80 -11.07
N THR A 84 21.72 15.68 -10.33
CA THR A 84 23.02 15.03 -10.04
C THR A 84 22.81 13.84 -9.08
N PRO A 85 22.82 12.58 -9.56
CA PRO A 85 22.78 11.43 -8.67
C PRO A 85 24.17 11.22 -8.09
N ASN A 86 24.45 11.76 -6.89
CA ASN A 86 25.66 11.40 -6.17
C ASN A 86 25.50 9.99 -5.59
N MET A 87 25.70 8.98 -6.45
CA MET A 87 25.63 7.55 -6.11
C MET A 87 26.46 7.23 -4.86
N LEU A 88 27.58 7.93 -4.64
CA LEU A 88 28.41 7.78 -3.45
C LEU A 88 27.67 8.24 -2.17
N ALA A 89 26.89 9.31 -2.23
CA ALA A 89 26.07 9.75 -1.09
C ALA A 89 25.00 8.68 -0.76
N TYR A 90 24.30 8.17 -1.78
CA TYR A 90 23.33 7.09 -1.60
C TYR A 90 23.94 5.82 -0.99
N LEU A 91 25.11 5.39 -1.47
CA LEU A 91 25.81 4.22 -0.92
C LEU A 91 26.30 4.45 0.51
N LYS A 92 26.72 5.67 0.85
CA LYS A 92 27.07 6.04 2.24
C LYS A 92 25.85 6.04 3.16
N ASP A 93 24.70 6.50 2.69
CA ASP A 93 23.46 6.47 3.46
C ASP A 93 23.01 5.03 3.73
N LEU A 94 23.09 4.15 2.73
CA LEU A 94 22.82 2.71 2.91
C LEU A 94 23.79 2.04 3.89
N TRP A 95 25.09 2.37 3.80
CA TRP A 95 26.10 1.86 4.73
C TRP A 95 25.82 2.31 6.16
N ASN A 96 25.53 3.60 6.36
CA ASN A 96 25.21 4.16 7.67
C ASN A 96 23.92 3.56 8.24
N CYS A 97 22.90 3.34 7.41
CA CYS A 97 21.64 2.71 7.85
C CYS A 97 21.87 1.27 8.34
N ASN A 98 22.74 0.49 7.68
CA ASN A 98 23.15 -0.83 8.16
C ASN A 98 23.99 -0.77 9.45
N SER A 99 24.85 0.25 9.58
CA SER A 99 25.67 0.44 10.78
C SER A 99 24.80 0.76 12.02
N ILE A 100 23.69 1.48 11.83
CA ILE A 100 22.72 1.78 12.91
C ILE A 100 21.97 0.51 13.33
N LEU A 101 21.67 -0.40 12.40
CA LEU A 101 21.06 -1.70 12.71
C LEU A 101 21.99 -2.61 13.52
N GLU A 102 23.30 -2.61 13.25
CA GLU A 102 24.26 -3.36 14.07
C GLU A 102 24.38 -2.80 15.49
N VAL A 103 24.37 -1.47 15.65
CA VAL A 103 24.40 -0.82 16.97
C VAL A 103 23.12 -1.11 17.76
N PHE A 104 21.95 -1.09 17.12
CA PHE A 104 20.68 -1.44 17.77
C PHE A 104 20.60 -2.93 18.14
N LEU A 105 21.08 -3.83 17.28
CA LEU A 105 21.10 -5.26 17.57
C LEU A 105 22.10 -5.62 18.68
N LEU A 106 23.21 -4.89 18.82
CA LEU A 106 24.15 -5.08 19.92
C LEU A 106 23.67 -4.47 21.25
N SER A 107 22.83 -3.43 21.23
CA SER A 107 22.23 -2.87 22.45
C SER A 107 21.13 -3.76 23.06
N ASP A 108 20.47 -4.60 22.26
CA ASP A 108 19.47 -5.56 22.74
C ASP A 108 20.09 -6.85 23.33
N TYR A 109 21.41 -7.05 23.22
CA TYR A 109 22.15 -8.15 23.85
C TYR A 109 22.83 -7.76 25.18
N PHE A 110 22.72 -6.50 25.61
CA PHE A 110 23.20 -6.02 26.90
C PHE A 110 22.04 -5.55 27.79
N PHE A 111 21.13 -6.47 28.13
CA PHE A 111 20.31 -6.44 29.35
C PHE A 111 20.03 -7.86 29.84
#